data_AF-A0A3P0X4N2-F1
#
_entry.id   AF-A0A3P0X4N2-F1
#
_cell.length_a   1.000
_cell.length_b   1.000
_cell.length_c   1.000
_cell.angle_alpha   90.00
_cell.angle_beta   90.00
_cell.angle_gamma   90.00
#
_symmetry.space_group_name_H-M   'P 1'
#
loop_
_entity.id
_entity.type
_entity.pdbx_description
1 polymer ?
#
loop_
_entity_poly.entity_id
_entity_poly.type
_entity_poly.pdbx_seq_one_letter_code
_entity_poly.pdbx_strand_id
1 'polypeptide(L)'
;MAVYRSGPANSGQPFLALPEDVNLSRQNVRSEHPEISLALNDKTFYPEPLVFYAACLKQAANPKGASDFLALLRGDEGQRILRGHGFYAPGDATPLHA
;
A
#
# COMPACT_ATOMS: atom_id res chain seq x y z
N MET A 1 -1.49 -8.27 5.60
CA MET A 1 -0.14 -8.27 6.21
C MET A 1 0.41 -6.86 6.17
N ALA A 2 1.15 -6.43 7.19
CA ALA A 2 1.62 -5.05 7.32
C ALA A 2 2.84 -4.74 6.43
N VAL A 3 2.83 -3.59 5.76
CA VAL A 3 3.85 -3.18 4.79
C VAL A 3 5.23 -2.97 5.42
N TYR A 4 5.34 -2.64 6.71
CA TYR A 4 6.66 -2.51 7.37
C TYR A 4 7.48 -3.82 7.31
N ARG A 5 6.82 -4.96 7.06
CA ARG A 5 7.48 -6.26 6.90
C ARG A 5 8.11 -6.46 5.51
N SER A 6 7.76 -5.68 4.49
CA SER A 6 8.23 -5.89 3.12
C SER A 6 9.74 -5.72 2.99
N GLY A 7 10.32 -4.71 3.63
CA GLY A 7 11.77 -4.48 3.66
C GLY A 7 12.52 -5.67 4.25
N PRO A 8 12.28 -6.04 5.53
CA PRO A 8 12.94 -7.19 6.15
C PRO A 8 12.71 -8.50 5.41
N ALA A 9 11.48 -8.75 4.93
CA ALA A 9 11.16 -9.95 4.15
C ALA A 9 11.98 -10.04 2.85
N ASN A 10 12.13 -8.91 2.13
CA ASN A 10 12.90 -8.86 0.90
C ASN A 10 14.41 -9.03 1.13
N SER A 11 14.93 -8.55 2.27
CA SER A 11 16.36 -8.67 2.62
C SER A 11 16.71 -9.88 3.47
N GLY A 12 15.74 -10.73 3.83
CA GLY A 12 15.94 -11.86 4.75
C GLY A 12 16.33 -11.45 6.18
N GLN A 13 16.02 -10.22 6.58
CA GLN A 13 16.35 -9.71 7.90
C GLN A 13 15.29 -10.16 8.92
N PRO A 14 15.68 -10.49 10.15
CA PRO A 14 14.71 -10.77 11.22
C PRO A 14 13.90 -9.51 11.53
N PHE A 15 12.62 -9.69 11.88
CA PHE A 15 11.74 -8.61 12.28
C PHE A 15 10.79 -9.04 13.38
N LEU A 16 10.27 -8.08 14.14
CA LEU A 16 9.22 -8.32 15.12
C LEU A 16 7.84 -8.13 14.49
N ALA A 17 6.98 -9.12 14.70
CA ALA A 17 5.58 -9.02 14.36
C ALA A 17 4.89 -8.04 15.31
N LEU A 18 4.41 -6.92 14.78
CA LEU A 18 3.63 -5.93 15.50
C LEU A 18 2.14 -6.31 15.44
N PRO A 19 1.36 -6.08 16.51
CA PRO A 19 -0.09 -6.24 16.51
C PRO A 19 -0.76 -5.44 15.40
N GLU A 20 -1.90 -5.94 14.91
CA GLU A 20 -2.67 -5.27 13.85
C GLU A 20 -3.15 -3.87 14.23
N ASP A 21 -3.38 -3.64 15.54
CA ASP A 21 -3.78 -2.35 16.10
C ASP A 21 -2.77 -1.23 15.81
N VAL A 22 -1.47 -1.55 15.73
CA VAL A 22 -0.40 -0.55 15.65
C VAL A 22 0.39 -0.60 14.35
N ASN A 23 0.19 -1.63 13.54
CA ASN A 23 1.04 -1.92 12.37
C ASN A 23 0.47 -1.39 11.03
N LEU A 24 -0.66 -0.69 11.08
CA LEU A 24 -1.37 -0.11 9.94
C LEU A 24 -1.84 -1.13 8.88
N SER A 25 -2.03 -2.40 9.26
CA SER A 25 -2.54 -3.44 8.34
C SER A 25 -4.07 -3.59 8.35
N ARG A 26 -4.77 -2.97 9.29
CA ARG A 26 -6.23 -2.89 9.29
C ARG A 26 -6.73 -1.84 8.31
N GLN A 27 -8.00 -1.95 7.90
CA GLN A 27 -8.62 -1.03 6.95
C GLN A 27 -9.26 0.21 7.61
N ASN A 28 -9.61 0.11 8.88
CA ASN A 28 -10.42 1.07 9.63
C ASN A 28 -9.60 1.80 10.73
N VAL A 29 -8.28 1.91 10.55
CA VAL A 29 -7.34 2.45 11.55
C VAL A 29 -7.78 3.80 12.10
N ARG A 30 -8.23 4.72 11.24
CA ARG A 30 -8.68 6.06 11.65
C ARG A 30 -9.96 6.04 12.49
N SER A 31 -10.94 5.20 12.15
CA SER A 31 -12.20 5.16 12.90
C SER A 31 -12.05 4.45 14.24
N GLU A 32 -11.10 3.51 14.34
CA GLU A 32 -10.74 2.86 15.61
C GLU A 32 -9.90 3.78 16.51
N HIS A 33 -9.10 4.67 15.92
CA HIS A 33 -8.20 5.59 16.62
C HIS A 33 -8.35 7.05 16.18
N PRO A 34 -9.52 7.68 16.39
CA PRO A 34 -9.77 9.06 15.95
C PRO A 34 -8.90 10.11 16.65
N GLU A 35 -8.33 9.76 17.81
CA GLU A 35 -7.43 10.60 18.61
C GLU A 35 -6.01 10.69 18.06
N ILE A 36 -5.60 9.72 17.22
CA ILE A 36 -4.24 9.65 16.72
C ILE A 36 -4.10 10.58 15.51
N SER A 37 -3.12 11.47 15.59
CA SER A 37 -2.71 12.31 14.47
C SER A 37 -1.22 12.60 14.52
N LEU A 38 -0.65 12.93 13.36
CA LEU A 38 0.71 13.42 13.22
C LEU A 38 0.67 14.84 12.68
N ALA A 39 1.13 15.80 13.48
CA ALA A 39 1.40 17.16 13.01
C ALA A 39 2.82 17.22 12.44
N LEU A 40 2.94 17.59 11.17
CA LEU A 40 4.23 17.78 10.49
C LEU A 40 4.16 19.06 9.65
N ASN A 41 4.95 20.06 10.05
CA ASN A 41 4.84 21.43 9.55
C ASN A 41 3.38 21.95 9.69
N ASP A 42 2.85 22.58 8.64
CA ASP A 42 1.49 23.14 8.63
C ASP A 42 0.42 22.10 8.23
N LYS A 43 0.71 20.80 8.38
CA LYS A 43 -0.17 19.71 7.96
C LYS A 43 -0.42 18.71 9.09
N THR A 44 -1.65 18.20 9.14
CA THR A 44 -2.08 17.13 10.02
C THR A 44 -2.38 15.88 9.20
N PHE A 45 -1.78 14.77 9.59
CA PHE A 45 -1.98 13.46 8.99
C PHE A 45 -2.72 12.55 9.97
N TYR A 46 -3.60 11.71 9.44
CA TYR A 46 -4.32 10.69 10.19
C TYR A 46 -3.81 9.31 9.78
N PRO A 47 -3.76 8.34 10.69
CA PRO A 47 -3.32 7.00 10.34
C PRO A 47 -4.31 6.35 9.38
N GLU A 48 -3.79 5.87 8.26
CA GLU A 48 -4.53 5.15 7.24
C GLU A 48 -3.86 3.79 6.99
N PRO A 49 -4.59 2.82 6.45
CA PRO A 49 -4.00 1.57 5.99
C PRO A 49 -2.90 1.88 4.96
N LEU A 50 -1.77 1.18 5.05
CA LEU A 50 -0.66 1.44 4.13
C LEU A 50 -0.93 0.75 2.78
N VAL A 51 -1.42 1.52 1.80
CA VAL A 51 -1.81 1.05 0.46
C VAL A 51 -0.92 1.68 -0.62
N PHE A 52 -0.51 0.88 -1.62
CA PHE A 52 0.21 1.36 -2.80
C PHE A 52 -0.74 1.50 -3.99
N TYR A 53 -0.80 2.69 -4.55
CA TYR A 53 -1.63 2.99 -5.73
C TYR A 53 -0.78 3.12 -7.00
N ALA A 54 -1.34 2.68 -8.12
CA ALA A 54 -0.77 2.87 -9.45
C ALA A 54 -1.85 3.39 -10.40
N ALA A 55 -1.48 4.36 -11.25
CA ALA A 55 -2.40 5.02 -12.18
C ALA A 55 -1.72 5.34 -13.51
N CYS A 56 -2.54 5.46 -14.57
CA CYS A 56 -2.10 5.95 -15.87
C CYS A 56 -2.39 7.46 -15.93
N LEU A 57 -1.37 8.26 -16.24
CA LEU A 57 -1.52 9.70 -16.34
C LEU A 57 -2.27 10.07 -17.62
N LYS A 58 -3.14 11.10 -17.54
CA LYS A 58 -3.94 11.59 -18.68
C LYS A 58 -3.10 11.94 -19.92
N GLN A 59 -1.86 12.39 -19.71
CA GLN A 59 -0.91 12.79 -20.76
C GLN A 59 0.31 11.85 -20.83
N ALA A 60 0.15 10.57 -20.48
CA ALA A 60 1.24 9.60 -20.60
C ALA A 60 1.77 9.56 -22.04
N ALA A 61 3.09 9.66 -22.23
CA ALA A 61 3.71 9.61 -23.55
C ALA A 61 3.49 8.26 -24.28
N ASN A 62 3.22 7.20 -23.52
CA ASN A 62 2.81 5.89 -24.03
C ASN A 62 1.60 5.39 -23.22
N PRO A 63 0.37 5.83 -23.55
CA PRO A 63 -0.82 5.49 -22.76
C PRO A 63 -1.18 4.01 -22.87
N LYS A 64 -0.90 3.38 -24.02
CA LYS A 64 -1.11 1.95 -24.22
C LYS A 64 -0.18 1.14 -23.31
N GLY A 65 1.12 1.43 -23.32
CA GLY A 65 2.09 0.73 -22.47
C GLY A 65 1.78 0.92 -20.98
N ALA A 66 1.36 2.11 -20.56
CA ALA A 66 0.94 2.36 -19.19
C ALA A 66 -0.30 1.53 -18.80
N SER A 67 -1.31 1.45 -19.68
CA SER A 67 -2.48 0.60 -19.47
C SER A 67 -2.12 -0.88 -19.41
N ASP A 68 -1.29 -1.36 -20.33
CA ASP A 68 -0.84 -2.76 -20.37
C ASP A 68 -0.04 -3.11 -19.10
N PHE A 69 0.79 -2.19 -18.60
CA PHE A 69 1.52 -2.35 -17.34
C PHE A 69 0.59 -2.40 -16.12
N LEU A 70 -0.45 -1.56 -16.06
CA LEU A 70 -1.45 -1.63 -14.99
C LEU A 70 -2.23 -2.94 -15.02
N ALA A 71 -2.53 -3.46 -16.21
CA ALA A 71 -3.16 -4.78 -16.36
C ALA A 71 -2.24 -5.89 -15.82
N LEU A 72 -0.94 -5.85 -16.13
CA LEU A 72 0.05 -6.77 -15.57
C LEU A 72 0.12 -6.70 -14.05
N LEU A 73 0.21 -5.48 -13.47
CA LEU A 73 0.27 -5.28 -12.02
C LEU A 73 -0.93 -5.86 -11.28
N ARG A 74 -2.13 -5.76 -11.88
CA ARG A 74 -3.38 -6.29 -11.32
C ARG A 74 -3.58 -7.78 -11.56
N GLY A 75 -2.96 -8.33 -12.61
CA GLY A 75 -3.07 -9.74 -12.98
C GLY A 75 -2.28 -10.68 -12.05
N ASP A 76 -2.53 -11.98 -12.22
CA ASP A 76 -1.96 -13.03 -11.37
C ASP A 76 -0.43 -13.03 -11.36
N GLU A 77 0.19 -12.74 -12.51
CA GLU A 77 1.65 -12.68 -12.63
C GLU A 77 2.24 -11.52 -11.81
N GLY A 78 1.73 -10.31 -11.97
CA GLY A 78 2.18 -9.15 -11.19
C GLY A 78 1.95 -9.35 -9.70
N GLN A 79 0.79 -9.88 -9.32
CA GLN A 79 0.48 -10.19 -7.93
C GLN A 79 1.37 -11.29 -7.36
N ARG A 80 1.78 -12.29 -8.16
CA ARG A 80 2.76 -13.31 -7.75
C ARG A 80 4.13 -12.69 -7.50
N ILE A 81 4.61 -11.80 -8.37
CA ILE A 81 5.87 -11.10 -8.20
C ILE A 81 5.84 -10.27 -6.90
N LEU A 82 4.80 -9.46 -6.71
CA LEU A 82 4.63 -8.62 -5.52
C LEU A 82 4.64 -9.45 -4.23
N ARG A 83 3.91 -10.56 -4.17
CA ARG A 83 3.92 -11.46 -3.01
C ARG A 83 5.29 -12.06 -2.72
N GLY A 84 6.04 -12.40 -3.78
CA GLY A 84 7.42 -12.89 -3.65
C GLY A 84 8.36 -11.88 -2.97
N HIS A 85 8.05 -10.59 -3.06
CA HIS A 85 8.80 -9.50 -2.43
C HIS A 85 8.12 -8.91 -1.18
N GLY A 86 7.14 -9.61 -0.61
CA GLY A 86 6.48 -9.20 0.63
C GLY A 86 5.43 -8.10 0.48
N PHE A 87 4.96 -7.85 -0.75
CA PHE A 87 3.82 -6.97 -1.04
C PHE A 87 2.56 -7.82 -1.23
N TYR A 88 1.49 -7.48 -0.52
CA TYR A 88 0.25 -8.24 -0.52
C TYR A 88 -0.86 -7.48 -1.25
N ALA A 89 -1.93 -8.20 -1.61
CA ALA A 89 -3.10 -7.62 -2.24
C ALA A 89 -3.69 -6.50 -1.37
N PRO A 90 -4.30 -5.47 -1.99
CA PRO A 90 -4.74 -4.25 -1.31
C PRO A 90 -5.95 -4.43 -0.36
N GLY A 91 -6.51 -5.64 -0.23
CA GLY A 91 -7.72 -5.88 0.55
C GLY A 91 -8.91 -5.10 -0.02
N ASP A 92 -9.72 -4.49 0.84
CA ASP A 92 -10.88 -3.68 0.45
C ASP A 92 -10.52 -2.19 0.22
N ALA A 93 -9.23 -1.88 0.00
CA ALA A 93 -8.82 -0.53 -0.32
C ALA A 93 -9.57 -0.01 -1.57
N THR A 94 -10.16 1.16 -1.44
CA THR A 94 -10.89 1.79 -2.55
C THR A 94 -9.91 2.45 -3.52
N PRO A 95 -10.20 2.42 -4.84
CA PRO A 95 -9.45 3.20 -5.81
C PRO A 95 -9.48 4.69 -5.46
N LEU A 96 -8.33 5.36 -5.56
CA LEU A 96 -8.30 6.82 -5.46
C LEU A 96 -8.99 7.42 -6.69
N HIS A 97 -9.95 8.31 -6.46
CA HIS A 97 -10.53 9.14 -7.51
C HIS A 97 -9.65 10.38 -7.71
N ALA A 98 -9.31 10.69 -8.96
CA ALA A 98 -8.51 11.83 -9.38
C ALA A 98 -9.33 12.80 -10.23
#